data_AF-A0AA91PZM6-F1
#
_entry.id   AF-A0AA91PZM6-F1
#
_cell.length_a   1.000
_cell.length_b   1.000
_cell.length_c   1.000
_cell.angle_alpha   90.00
_cell.angle_beta   90.00
_cell.angle_gamma   90.00
#
_symmetry.space_group_name_H-M   'P 1'
#
loop_
_entity.id
_entity.type
_entity.pdbx_description
1 polymer ?
#
loop_
_entity_poly.entity_id
_entity_poly.type
_entity_poly.pdbx_seq_one_letter_code
_entity_poly.pdbx_strand_id
1 'polypeptide(L)'
;MTSTIATSSTQTRDLNGLSLIASHSHISGLGLDDNLVPKESAQGMVGQLKARKAAGLILKLVQAGQIAGRAVLIAGPPSTGKTAIAMGLSQSLGKDVPFTAIAGSEIFSLDLSKTESLTQAFRKSIGIKIKEETEIIEGEVVEIQIDRSITGGHKQGKLTIKTTDMETIYELGNKMIEGLTKEKVLAGDVISIDKASGKITKLGKSFTRARDYDAMGPETKFVQCPEGELQKRKEVVHTVSLHEIDVINSRQQGFLALFSGDTGEIRSEVRDQINTKVAEWKEEGKAEIVPGVLFIDEVHMLDIECFSFINRALEDDFAPIVVMATNRGVSQTRGTSYKSPHGVPMDLLDRSIIIHTSNYSADEVRTILSIRANEEEVELTADALALLTKIGQETSLRYASNLISVSQQIASKRRSANVELVDVKRAYTLFLDADRSVQFVTEYSNKFIDDNGNVMLGSNGKAEDDKMQTD
;
A
#
# COMPACT_ATOMS: atom_id res chain seq x y z
N MET A 1 5.12 -19.86 -33.10
CA MET A 1 5.99 -20.10 -31.94
C MET A 1 5.36 -19.38 -30.76
N THR A 2 4.55 -20.08 -29.98
CA THR A 2 3.79 -19.56 -28.84
C THR A 2 4.56 -19.90 -27.56
N SER A 3 5.30 -18.92 -27.04
CA SER A 3 5.94 -19.03 -25.73
C SER A 3 4.89 -18.85 -24.65
N THR A 4 4.49 -19.93 -23.98
CA THR A 4 3.74 -19.88 -22.73
C THR A 4 4.66 -19.29 -21.66
N ILE A 5 4.39 -18.05 -21.27
CA ILE A 5 5.15 -17.33 -20.24
C ILE A 5 4.59 -17.75 -18.89
N ALA A 6 5.44 -18.34 -18.05
CA ALA A 6 5.09 -18.72 -16.69
C ALA A 6 4.82 -17.45 -15.86
N THR A 7 3.56 -17.25 -15.50
CA THR A 7 3.13 -16.32 -14.45
C THR A 7 3.74 -16.77 -13.12
N SER A 8 4.65 -15.96 -12.61
CA SER A 8 4.91 -15.88 -11.17
C SER A 8 4.39 -14.54 -10.73
N SER A 9 3.07 -14.46 -10.55
CA SER A 9 2.47 -13.37 -9.80
C SER A 9 2.95 -13.54 -8.36
N THR A 10 3.65 -12.53 -7.85
CA THR A 10 3.98 -12.44 -6.44
C THR A 10 2.66 -12.42 -5.69
N GLN A 11 2.34 -13.51 -4.99
CA GLN A 11 1.36 -13.43 -3.92
C GLN A 11 1.87 -12.32 -2.98
N THR A 12 1.04 -11.33 -2.72
CA THR A 12 1.19 -10.24 -1.72
C THR A 12 1.22 -10.80 -0.28
N ARG A 13 1.94 -11.90 -0.06
CA ARG A 13 1.95 -12.68 1.18
C ARG A 13 3.11 -12.36 2.12
N ASP A 14 4.22 -11.82 1.62
CA ASP A 14 5.41 -11.55 2.45
C ASP A 14 5.69 -10.04 2.63
N LEU A 15 4.70 -9.27 3.08
CA LEU A 15 4.90 -7.88 3.53
C LEU A 15 5.28 -7.78 5.03
N ASN A 16 5.18 -8.87 5.80
CA ASN A 16 5.43 -8.85 7.24
C ASN A 16 6.92 -8.69 7.62
N GLY A 17 7.85 -8.89 6.68
CA GLY A 17 9.28 -8.64 6.89
C GLY A 17 9.75 -7.24 6.47
N LEU A 18 8.89 -6.46 5.81
CA LEU A 18 9.21 -5.15 5.23
C LEU A 18 8.35 -4.01 5.80
N SER A 19 7.62 -4.26 6.90
CA SER A 19 6.81 -3.23 7.56
C SER A 19 7.71 -2.35 8.42
N LEU A 20 8.36 -1.36 7.80
CA LEU A 20 8.88 -0.21 8.53
C LEU A 20 7.73 0.47 9.28
N ILE A 21 7.96 0.86 10.53
CA ILE A 21 6.96 1.57 11.34
C ILE A 21 6.67 2.92 10.68
N ALA A 22 5.56 2.99 9.95
CA ALA A 22 5.08 4.20 9.30
C ALA A 22 4.11 4.95 10.23
N SER A 23 3.82 6.22 9.91
CA SER A 23 2.90 7.08 10.67
C SER A 23 1.49 6.50 10.86
N HIS A 24 1.11 5.49 10.07
CA HIS A 24 -0.21 4.88 10.07
C HIS A 24 -0.19 3.35 10.17
N SER A 25 0.96 2.72 10.48
CA SER A 25 1.07 1.25 10.61
C SER A 25 0.18 0.68 11.71
N HIS A 26 0.02 1.42 12.81
CA HIS A 26 -0.86 1.09 13.94
C HIS A 26 -2.35 0.95 13.57
N ILE A 27 -2.79 1.43 12.41
CA ILE A 27 -4.21 1.40 12.00
C ILE A 27 -4.49 0.08 11.29
N SER A 28 -5.33 -0.75 11.90
CA SER A 28 -5.72 -2.08 11.39
C SER A 28 -7.18 -2.13 10.90
N GLY A 29 -7.93 -1.03 10.98
CA GLY A 29 -9.31 -0.94 10.53
C GLY A 29 -10.01 0.32 11.03
N LEU A 30 -11.31 0.48 10.74
CA LEU A 30 -12.10 1.63 11.18
C LEU A 30 -12.57 1.54 12.66
N GLY A 31 -12.43 0.39 13.31
CA GLY A 31 -12.80 0.17 14.71
C GLY A 31 -14.31 0.27 14.97
N LEU A 32 -15.11 -0.23 14.03
CA LEU A 32 -16.57 -0.25 14.10
C LEU A 32 -17.08 -1.58 14.66
N ASP A 33 -18.27 -1.57 15.26
CA ASP A 33 -19.02 -2.80 15.54
C ASP A 33 -19.87 -3.24 14.33
N ASP A 34 -20.57 -4.37 14.47
CA ASP A 34 -21.41 -4.94 13.41
C ASP A 34 -22.58 -4.01 13.00
N ASN A 35 -22.97 -3.10 13.90
CA ASN A 35 -24.03 -2.10 13.68
C ASN A 35 -23.49 -0.76 13.16
N LEU A 36 -22.21 -0.71 12.74
CA LEU A 36 -21.52 0.49 12.26
C LEU A 36 -21.39 1.60 13.31
N VAL A 37 -21.43 1.25 14.60
CA VAL A 37 -21.15 2.17 15.70
C VAL A 37 -19.65 2.14 16.00
N PRO A 38 -18.95 3.28 15.94
CA PRO A 38 -17.53 3.36 16.27
C PRO A 38 -17.32 3.22 17.78
N LYS A 39 -16.35 2.40 18.16
CA LYS A 39 -15.85 2.35 19.54
C LYS A 39 -14.86 3.49 19.77
N GLU A 40 -14.80 4.00 21.01
CA GLU A 40 -13.90 5.11 21.41
C GLU A 40 -12.44 4.85 21.03
N SER A 41 -11.95 3.62 21.28
CA SER A 41 -10.62 3.16 20.87
C SER A 41 -10.72 1.72 20.39
N ALA A 42 -10.44 1.48 19.10
CA ALA A 42 -10.42 0.14 18.51
C ALA A 42 -9.64 0.13 17.19
N GLN A 43 -8.93 -0.96 16.91
CA GLN A 43 -8.16 -1.18 15.66
C GLN A 43 -7.17 -0.04 15.34
N GLY A 44 -6.58 0.56 16.38
CA GLY A 44 -5.65 1.69 16.25
C GLY A 44 -6.30 3.05 16.03
N MET A 45 -7.62 3.10 15.78
CA MET A 45 -8.38 4.35 15.65
C MET A 45 -8.91 4.81 17.01
N VAL A 46 -8.75 6.10 17.31
CA VAL A 46 -9.23 6.75 18.54
C VAL A 46 -10.08 7.96 18.18
N GLY A 47 -11.23 8.12 18.86
CA GLY A 47 -12.08 9.29 18.66
C GLY A 47 -12.68 9.36 17.26
N GLN A 48 -12.89 10.58 16.73
CA GLN A 48 -13.48 10.88 15.41
C GLN A 48 -14.75 10.07 15.10
N LEU A 49 -15.62 9.89 16.10
CA LEU A 49 -16.76 8.98 16.03
C LEU A 49 -17.67 9.27 14.82
N LYS A 50 -18.03 10.54 14.60
CA LYS A 50 -18.90 10.93 13.47
C LYS A 50 -18.27 10.59 12.11
N ALA A 51 -16.99 10.91 11.94
CA ALA A 51 -16.28 10.67 10.69
C ALA A 51 -16.05 9.17 10.43
N ARG A 52 -15.72 8.39 11.46
CA ARG A 52 -15.57 6.93 11.37
C ARG A 52 -16.89 6.23 11.07
N LYS A 53 -18.00 6.68 11.68
CA LYS A 53 -19.33 6.18 11.37
C LYS A 53 -19.70 6.44 9.90
N ALA A 54 -19.44 7.65 9.40
CA ALA A 54 -19.65 7.99 8.00
C ALA A 54 -18.76 7.15 7.05
N ALA A 55 -17.49 6.94 7.40
CA ALA A 55 -16.59 6.05 6.66
C ALA A 55 -17.07 4.59 6.68
N GLY A 56 -17.66 4.13 7.77
CA GLY A 56 -18.29 2.81 7.89
C GLY A 56 -19.48 2.60 6.96
N LEU A 57 -20.28 3.65 6.75
CA LEU A 57 -21.35 3.63 5.76
C LEU A 57 -20.76 3.50 4.34
N ILE A 58 -19.73 4.29 4.02
CA ILE A 58 -19.04 4.18 2.72
C ILE A 58 -18.46 2.78 2.52
N LEU A 59 -17.84 2.19 3.54
CA LEU A 59 -17.35 0.81 3.51
C LEU A 59 -18.44 -0.18 3.08
N LYS A 60 -19.64 -0.06 3.65
CA LYS A 60 -20.78 -0.91 3.28
C LYS A 60 -21.29 -0.64 1.87
N LEU A 61 -21.24 0.60 1.40
CA LEU A 61 -21.59 0.92 0.02
C LEU A 61 -20.61 0.31 -0.98
N VAL A 62 -19.30 0.35 -0.69
CA VAL A 62 -18.27 -0.31 -1.51
C VAL A 62 -18.51 -1.82 -1.53
N GLN A 63 -18.72 -2.44 -0.35
CA GLN A 63 -18.96 -3.88 -0.23
C GLN A 63 -20.24 -4.34 -0.91
N ALA A 64 -21.28 -3.50 -0.97
CA ALA A 64 -22.52 -3.82 -1.66
C ALA A 64 -22.36 -3.80 -3.20
N GLY A 65 -21.38 -3.06 -3.74
CA GLY A 65 -21.06 -3.05 -5.18
C GLY A 65 -22.16 -2.48 -6.09
N GLN A 66 -23.25 -1.93 -5.54
CA GLN A 66 -24.39 -1.43 -6.31
C GLN A 66 -24.25 0.04 -6.72
N ILE A 67 -23.19 0.72 -6.29
CA ILE A 67 -23.02 2.15 -6.47
C ILE A 67 -21.61 2.42 -7.04
N ALA A 68 -21.56 2.94 -8.26
CA ALA A 68 -20.36 3.46 -8.90
C ALA A 68 -20.39 5.00 -8.92
N GLY A 69 -19.23 5.61 -9.17
CA GLY A 69 -19.18 7.02 -9.57
C GLY A 69 -19.45 8.06 -8.47
N ARG A 70 -19.28 7.70 -7.19
CA ARG A 70 -19.43 8.66 -6.09
C ARG A 70 -18.09 9.22 -5.61
N ALA A 71 -18.11 10.52 -5.34
CA ALA A 71 -17.02 11.23 -4.69
C ALA A 71 -17.34 11.45 -3.21
N VAL A 72 -16.34 11.26 -2.36
CA VAL A 72 -16.37 11.58 -0.92
C VAL A 72 -15.23 12.54 -0.64
N LEU A 73 -15.49 13.64 0.05
CA LEU A 73 -14.49 14.61 0.47
C LEU A 73 -14.34 14.57 1.99
N ILE A 74 -13.17 14.20 2.49
CA ILE A 74 -12.82 14.29 3.91
C ILE A 74 -12.14 15.65 4.15
N ALA A 75 -12.83 16.54 4.85
CA ALA A 75 -12.38 17.89 5.14
C ALA A 75 -12.09 18.08 6.63
N GLY A 76 -11.07 18.86 6.95
CA GLY A 76 -10.82 19.32 8.31
C GLY A 76 -9.37 19.76 8.54
N PRO A 77 -9.06 20.29 9.74
CA PRO A 77 -7.74 20.83 10.07
C PRO A 77 -6.59 19.84 9.85
N PRO A 78 -5.34 20.31 9.73
CA PRO A 78 -4.17 19.42 9.75
C PRO A 78 -4.18 18.51 10.98
N SER A 79 -3.64 17.30 10.84
CA SER A 79 -3.48 16.34 11.95
C SER A 79 -4.78 15.83 12.62
N THR A 80 -5.93 15.93 11.97
CA THR A 80 -7.22 15.39 12.46
C THR A 80 -7.53 13.95 12.00
N GLY A 81 -6.57 13.26 11.40
CA GLY A 81 -6.73 11.85 11.01
C GLY A 81 -7.46 11.60 9.69
N LYS A 82 -7.47 12.54 8.74
CA LYS A 82 -8.09 12.33 7.40
C LYS A 82 -7.50 11.13 6.66
N THR A 83 -6.18 11.12 6.47
CA THR A 83 -5.43 10.02 5.86
C THR A 83 -5.55 8.74 6.69
N ALA A 84 -5.60 8.85 8.02
CA ALA A 84 -5.84 7.73 8.93
C ALA A 84 -7.21 7.06 8.71
N ILE A 85 -8.28 7.83 8.51
CA ILE A 85 -9.61 7.29 8.18
C ILE A 85 -9.59 6.58 6.83
N ALA A 86 -8.93 7.15 5.82
CA ALA A 86 -8.80 6.51 4.51
C ALA A 86 -8.01 5.20 4.57
N MET A 87 -6.94 5.15 5.38
CA MET A 87 -6.19 3.91 5.63
C MET A 87 -7.00 2.89 6.42
N GLY A 88 -7.77 3.33 7.43
CA GLY A 88 -8.70 2.47 8.15
C GLY A 88 -9.76 1.86 7.22
N LEU A 89 -10.25 2.65 6.25
CA LEU A 89 -11.15 2.17 5.20
C LEU A 89 -10.47 1.10 4.33
N SER A 90 -9.24 1.35 3.87
CA SER A 90 -8.43 0.38 3.10
C SER A 90 -8.26 -0.95 3.84
N GLN A 91 -7.85 -0.90 5.11
CA GLN A 91 -7.65 -2.11 5.90
C GLN A 91 -8.96 -2.87 6.15
N SER A 92 -10.08 -2.15 6.30
CA SER A 92 -11.40 -2.75 6.52
C SER A 92 -12.04 -3.34 5.25
N LEU A 93 -11.63 -2.89 4.06
CA LEU A 93 -12.08 -3.44 2.78
C LEU A 93 -11.48 -4.83 2.51
N GLY A 94 -10.31 -5.10 3.07
CA GLY A 94 -9.60 -6.37 2.90
C GLY A 94 -8.74 -6.40 1.63
N LYS A 95 -8.01 -7.51 1.45
CA LYS A 95 -7.00 -7.66 0.39
C LYS A 95 -7.58 -7.84 -1.02
N ASP A 96 -8.87 -8.16 -1.11
CA ASP A 96 -9.53 -8.50 -2.37
C ASP A 96 -10.10 -7.28 -3.11
N VAL A 97 -10.17 -6.13 -2.45
CA VAL A 97 -10.66 -4.87 -3.03
C VAL A 97 -9.46 -3.96 -3.29
N PRO A 98 -9.28 -3.46 -4.53
CA PRO A 98 -8.16 -2.60 -4.84
C PRO A 98 -8.31 -1.25 -4.13
N PHE A 99 -7.21 -0.79 -3.54
CA PHE A 99 -7.12 0.53 -2.92
C PHE A 99 -5.88 1.23 -3.48
N THR A 100 -6.08 2.34 -4.19
CA THR A 100 -5.00 3.16 -4.73
C THR A 100 -4.94 4.46 -3.95
N ALA A 101 -3.82 4.78 -3.33
CA ALA A 101 -3.57 6.09 -2.73
C ALA A 101 -2.59 6.87 -3.60
N ILE A 102 -2.96 8.11 -3.92
CA ILE A 102 -2.10 9.08 -4.62
C ILE A 102 -2.13 10.42 -3.89
N ALA A 103 -1.04 11.17 -3.94
CA ALA A 103 -1.04 12.57 -3.54
C ALA A 103 -1.40 13.46 -4.74
N GLY A 104 -2.12 14.56 -4.52
CA GLY A 104 -2.49 15.49 -5.59
C GLY A 104 -1.28 16.06 -6.34
N SER A 105 -0.11 16.14 -5.70
CA SER A 105 1.16 16.55 -6.33
C SER A 105 1.77 15.50 -7.26
N GLU A 106 1.50 14.20 -7.06
CA GLU A 106 2.09 13.12 -7.87
C GLU A 106 1.56 13.08 -9.31
N ILE A 107 0.42 13.73 -9.55
CA ILE A 107 -0.21 13.81 -10.87
C ILE A 107 0.59 14.69 -11.84
N PHE A 108 1.42 15.60 -11.30
CA PHE A 108 2.25 16.49 -12.09
C PHE A 108 3.59 15.82 -12.38
N SER A 109 3.69 15.17 -13.53
CA SER A 109 4.92 14.57 -14.05
C SER A 109 5.36 15.24 -15.36
N LEU A 110 6.65 15.15 -15.68
CA LEU A 110 7.19 15.52 -16.99
C LEU A 110 7.04 14.39 -18.01
N ASP A 111 7.01 13.13 -17.54
CA ASP A 111 6.99 11.95 -18.39
C ASP A 111 5.58 11.57 -18.86
N LEU A 112 4.57 11.88 -18.03
CA LEU A 112 3.17 11.56 -18.28
C LEU A 112 2.32 12.81 -18.22
N SER A 113 1.33 12.91 -19.13
CA SER A 113 0.29 13.92 -18.99
C SER A 113 -0.53 13.73 -17.71
N LYS A 114 -1.05 14.84 -17.16
CA LYS A 114 -1.90 14.83 -15.95
C LYS A 114 -3.11 13.93 -16.12
N THR A 115 -3.74 13.99 -17.29
CA THR A 115 -4.90 13.17 -17.66
C THR A 115 -4.55 11.70 -17.72
N GLU A 116 -3.37 11.34 -18.24
CA GLU A 116 -2.92 9.96 -18.29
C GLU A 116 -2.62 9.43 -16.88
N SER A 117 -1.94 10.23 -16.05
CA SER A 117 -1.64 9.88 -14.66
C SER A 117 -2.92 9.61 -13.85
N LEU A 118 -3.94 10.48 -14.01
CA LEU A 118 -5.26 10.25 -13.44
C LEU A 118 -5.93 9.00 -14.00
N THR A 119 -5.92 8.81 -15.32
CA THR A 119 -6.54 7.64 -15.95
C THR A 119 -5.93 6.33 -15.42
N GLN A 120 -4.61 6.29 -15.26
CA GLN A 120 -3.93 5.14 -14.65
C GLN A 120 -4.37 4.93 -13.19
N ALA A 121 -4.49 5.99 -12.39
CA ALA A 121 -4.96 5.89 -11.01
C ALA A 121 -6.40 5.36 -10.91
N PHE A 122 -7.31 5.81 -11.78
CA PHE A 122 -8.66 5.28 -11.89
C PHE A 122 -8.65 3.79 -12.27
N ARG A 123 -7.87 3.39 -13.28
CA ARG A 123 -7.81 1.99 -13.73
C ARG A 123 -7.07 1.04 -12.77
N LYS A 124 -6.12 1.54 -11.98
CA LYS A 124 -5.50 0.79 -10.85
C LYS A 124 -6.51 0.49 -9.75
N SER A 125 -7.50 1.37 -9.58
CA SER A 125 -8.53 1.26 -8.54
C SER A 125 -9.72 0.39 -8.94
N ILE A 126 -9.70 -0.24 -10.12
CA ILE A 126 -10.74 -1.17 -10.58
C ILE A 126 -10.10 -2.54 -10.75
N GLY A 127 -10.61 -3.51 -9.99
CA GLY A 127 -10.12 -4.88 -9.98
C GLY A 127 -11.03 -5.80 -10.80
N ILE A 128 -10.44 -6.82 -11.39
CA ILE A 128 -11.14 -7.91 -12.07
C ILE A 128 -10.73 -9.20 -11.38
N LYS A 129 -11.71 -9.89 -10.81
CA LYS A 129 -11.56 -11.24 -10.28
C LYS A 129 -11.86 -12.23 -11.39
N ILE A 130 -10.84 -12.93 -11.82
CA ILE A 130 -10.94 -14.01 -12.81
C ILE A 130 -10.91 -15.33 -12.03
N LYS A 131 -11.92 -16.16 -12.26
CA LYS A 131 -12.00 -17.50 -11.69
C LYS A 131 -11.52 -18.49 -12.74
N GLU A 132 -10.42 -19.17 -12.44
CA GLU A 132 -9.89 -20.20 -13.33
C GLU A 132 -9.85 -21.54 -12.60
N GLU A 133 -10.44 -22.56 -13.21
CA GLU A 133 -10.32 -23.94 -12.74
C GLU A 133 -9.07 -24.57 -13.33
N THR A 134 -8.13 -24.97 -12.47
CA THR A 134 -6.91 -25.66 -12.87
C THR A 134 -6.87 -27.07 -12.28
N GLU A 135 -6.47 -28.04 -13.10
CA GLU A 135 -6.20 -29.40 -12.63
C GLU A 135 -4.75 -29.47 -12.15
N ILE A 136 -4.57 -29.69 -10.84
CA ILE A 136 -3.27 -29.84 -10.21
C ILE A 136 -3.04 -31.30 -9.80
N ILE A 137 -1.81 -31.78 -9.97
CA ILE A 137 -1.35 -33.07 -9.47
C ILE A 137 -0.37 -32.80 -8.34
N GLU A 138 -0.71 -33.24 -7.13
CA GLU A 138 0.10 -33.01 -5.93
C GLU A 138 0.43 -34.33 -5.25
N GLY A 139 1.72 -34.56 -4.96
CA GLY A 139 2.16 -35.78 -4.28
C GLY A 139 3.66 -35.85 -4.02
N GLU A 140 4.07 -36.86 -3.26
CA GLU A 140 5.47 -37.21 -3.03
C GLU A 140 6.02 -38.01 -4.22
N VAL A 141 7.17 -37.58 -4.74
CA VAL A 141 7.90 -38.31 -5.78
C VAL A 141 8.57 -39.54 -5.19
N VAL A 142 8.18 -40.74 -5.64
CA VAL A 142 8.80 -42.00 -5.22
C VAL A 142 10.08 -42.26 -6.00
N GLU A 143 9.99 -42.12 -7.33
CA GLU A 143 11.06 -42.42 -8.27
C GLU A 143 10.91 -41.60 -9.56
N ILE A 144 12.04 -41.23 -10.18
CA ILE A 144 12.11 -40.57 -11.48
C ILE A 144 13.04 -41.40 -12.37
N GLN A 145 12.53 -41.92 -13.48
CA GLN A 145 13.29 -42.61 -14.50
C GLN A 145 13.33 -41.75 -15.77
N ILE A 146 14.51 -41.45 -16.29
CA ILE A 146 14.68 -40.65 -17.51
C ILE A 146 15.56 -41.44 -18.48
N ASP A 147 14.96 -41.91 -19.56
CA ASP A 147 15.65 -42.61 -20.64
C ASP A 147 16.22 -41.58 -21.61
N ARG A 148 17.56 -41.46 -21.59
CA ARG A 148 18.29 -40.57 -22.50
C ARG A 148 19.03 -41.40 -23.54
N SER A 149 18.62 -41.29 -24.80
CA SER A 149 19.38 -41.88 -25.91
C SER A 149 20.71 -41.17 -26.08
N ILE A 150 21.79 -41.95 -26.16
CA ILE A 150 23.19 -41.50 -26.25
C ILE A 150 23.44 -40.66 -27.52
N THR A 151 22.58 -40.80 -28.54
CA THR A 151 22.69 -40.13 -29.85
C THR A 151 21.82 -38.87 -30.00
N GLY A 152 21.26 -38.33 -28.90
CA GLY A 152 20.55 -37.05 -28.91
C GLY A 152 19.08 -37.11 -29.33
N GLY A 153 18.45 -38.29 -29.21
CA GLY A 153 17.02 -38.49 -29.47
C GLY A 153 16.07 -37.88 -28.42
N HIS A 154 14.76 -37.97 -28.70
CA HIS A 154 13.70 -37.55 -27.76
C HIS A 154 13.86 -38.23 -26.40
N LYS A 155 13.89 -37.43 -25.33
CA LYS A 155 13.89 -37.93 -23.95
C LYS A 155 12.48 -38.42 -23.61
N GLN A 156 12.38 -39.64 -23.10
CA GLN A 156 11.18 -40.17 -22.47
C GLN A 156 11.51 -40.48 -21.01
N GLY A 157 10.52 -40.42 -20.13
CA GLY A 157 10.73 -40.70 -18.72
C GLY A 157 9.46 -41.21 -18.06
N LYS A 158 9.61 -41.76 -16.87
CA LYS A 158 8.51 -42.19 -16.01
C LYS A 158 8.68 -41.53 -14.65
N LEU A 159 7.58 -41.05 -14.10
CA LEU A 159 7.51 -40.40 -12.79
C LEU A 159 6.50 -41.15 -11.93
N THR A 160 6.97 -41.69 -10.82
CA THR A 160 6.10 -42.33 -9.84
C THR A 160 5.81 -41.33 -8.73
N ILE A 161 4.53 -40.96 -8.57
CA ILE A 161 4.07 -40.05 -7.52
C ILE A 161 3.06 -40.77 -6.63
N LYS A 162 3.17 -40.58 -5.33
CA LYS A 162 2.23 -41.10 -4.33
C LYS A 162 1.64 -40.00 -3.45
N THR A 163 0.43 -40.23 -2.98
CA THR A 163 -0.18 -39.61 -1.80
C THR A 163 -0.26 -40.65 -0.70
N THR A 164 -0.91 -40.34 0.44
CA THR A 164 -1.19 -41.35 1.47
C THR A 164 -2.11 -42.47 0.98
N ASP A 165 -2.98 -42.16 0.01
CA ASP A 165 -4.10 -43.02 -0.36
C ASP A 165 -3.89 -43.74 -1.70
N MET A 166 -3.02 -43.20 -2.55
CA MET A 166 -2.80 -43.73 -3.90
C MET A 166 -1.38 -43.50 -4.43
N GLU A 167 -0.94 -44.40 -5.29
CA GLU A 167 0.35 -44.33 -5.99
C GLU A 167 0.10 -44.53 -7.48
N THR A 168 0.68 -43.67 -8.32
CA THR A 168 0.49 -43.73 -9.78
C THR A 168 1.80 -43.44 -10.51
N ILE A 169 1.90 -44.01 -11.72
CA ILE A 169 3.05 -43.83 -12.60
C ILE A 169 2.59 -42.99 -13.80
N TYR A 170 3.24 -41.86 -14.01
CA TYR A 170 3.03 -40.97 -15.15
C TYR A 170 4.16 -41.09 -16.15
N GLU A 171 3.82 -41.21 -17.43
CA GLU A 171 4.80 -41.08 -18.51
C GLU A 171 5.07 -39.60 -18.80
N LEU A 172 6.35 -39.23 -18.86
CA LEU A 172 6.80 -37.86 -19.02
C LEU A 172 7.23 -37.58 -20.45
N GLY A 173 6.71 -36.49 -21.01
CA GLY A 173 7.22 -35.89 -22.24
C GLY A 173 8.46 -35.03 -22.02
N ASN A 174 9.15 -34.67 -23.10
CA ASN A 174 10.41 -33.92 -23.06
C ASN A 174 10.32 -32.59 -22.26
N LYS A 175 9.21 -31.84 -22.40
CA LYS A 175 9.00 -30.57 -21.67
C LYS A 175 8.92 -30.77 -20.14
N MET A 176 8.27 -31.85 -19.70
CA MET A 176 8.15 -32.16 -18.27
C MET A 176 9.49 -32.60 -17.69
N ILE A 177 10.28 -33.38 -18.45
CA ILE A 177 11.63 -33.79 -18.06
C ILE A 177 12.54 -32.56 -17.88
N GLU A 178 12.48 -31.60 -18.80
CA GLU A 178 13.22 -30.34 -18.68
C GLU A 178 12.77 -29.52 -17.47
N GLY A 179 11.47 -29.46 -17.19
CA GLY A 179 10.93 -28.79 -16.00
C GLY A 179 11.40 -29.43 -14.69
N LEU A 180 11.33 -30.76 -14.57
CA LEU A 180 11.83 -31.50 -13.40
C LEU A 180 13.34 -31.29 -13.20
N THR A 181 14.10 -31.26 -14.30
CA THR A 181 15.55 -31.02 -14.27
C THR A 181 15.85 -29.58 -13.83
N LYS A 182 15.07 -28.60 -14.32
CA LYS A 182 15.22 -27.18 -13.98
C LYS A 182 14.96 -26.92 -12.50
N GLU A 183 13.89 -27.51 -11.96
CA GLU A 183 13.51 -27.40 -10.55
C GLU A 183 14.32 -28.34 -9.63
N LYS A 184 15.23 -29.14 -10.20
CA LYS A 184 16.08 -30.12 -9.49
C LYS A 184 15.26 -31.02 -8.54
N VAL A 185 14.19 -31.60 -9.10
CA VAL A 185 13.31 -32.51 -8.37
C VAL A 185 14.03 -33.85 -8.15
N LEU A 186 13.98 -34.34 -6.92
CA LEU A 186 14.57 -35.60 -6.48
C LEU A 186 13.48 -36.51 -5.90
N ALA A 187 13.81 -37.80 -5.80
CA ALA A 187 13.00 -38.75 -5.06
C ALA A 187 12.87 -38.32 -3.59
N GLY A 188 11.65 -38.35 -3.07
CA GLY A 188 11.28 -37.85 -1.74
C GLY A 188 10.89 -36.37 -1.68
N ASP A 189 10.93 -35.63 -2.80
CA ASP A 189 10.37 -34.27 -2.85
C ASP A 189 8.84 -34.32 -3.00
N VAL A 190 8.14 -33.39 -2.36
CA VAL A 190 6.71 -33.13 -2.58
C VAL A 190 6.58 -32.04 -3.64
N ILE A 191 5.88 -32.35 -4.72
CA ILE A 191 5.72 -31.45 -5.86
C ILE A 191 4.24 -31.22 -6.19
N SER A 192 3.95 -30.04 -6.74
CA SER A 192 2.69 -29.71 -7.36
C SER A 192 2.93 -29.45 -8.85
N ILE A 193 2.19 -30.14 -9.70
CA ILE A 193 2.23 -30.01 -11.15
C ILE A 193 0.90 -29.46 -11.62
N ASP A 194 0.91 -28.29 -12.24
CA ASP A 194 -0.27 -27.81 -12.97
C ASP A 194 -0.30 -28.45 -14.36
N LYS A 195 -1.37 -29.20 -14.64
CA LYS A 195 -1.53 -29.98 -15.87
C LYS A 195 -1.73 -29.11 -17.11
N ALA A 196 -2.32 -27.92 -16.96
CA ALA A 196 -2.57 -27.01 -18.07
C ALA A 196 -1.31 -26.23 -18.45
N SER A 197 -0.61 -25.66 -17.46
CA SER A 197 0.61 -24.88 -17.70
C SER A 197 1.88 -25.71 -17.83
N GLY A 198 1.88 -26.94 -17.29
CA GLY A 198 3.08 -27.78 -17.17
C GLY A 198 4.09 -27.24 -16.15
N LYS A 199 3.70 -26.26 -15.32
CA LYS A 199 4.56 -25.68 -14.29
C LYS A 199 4.68 -26.65 -13.12
N ILE A 200 5.92 -26.95 -12.77
CA ILE A 200 6.26 -27.81 -11.63
C ILE A 200 6.72 -26.90 -10.50
N THR A 201 6.15 -27.08 -9.31
CA THR A 201 6.53 -26.33 -8.11
C THR A 201 6.94 -27.31 -7.03
N LYS A 202 8.16 -27.16 -6.51
CA LYS A 202 8.66 -27.96 -5.39
C LYS A 202 8.17 -27.36 -4.07
N LEU A 203 7.27 -28.06 -3.39
CA LEU A 203 6.68 -27.61 -2.12
C LEU A 203 7.63 -27.84 -0.95
N GLY A 204 8.38 -28.94 -0.99
CA GLY A 204 9.39 -29.28 0.01
C GLY A 204 9.85 -30.71 -0.09
N LYS A 205 10.49 -31.21 0.97
CA LYS A 205 10.90 -32.61 1.12
C LYS A 205 9.97 -33.35 2.07
N SER A 206 9.66 -34.60 1.75
CA SER A 206 8.86 -35.46 2.62
C SER A 206 9.63 -35.79 3.90
N PHE A 207 8.93 -35.76 5.04
CA PHE A 207 9.49 -36.13 6.34
C PHE A 207 10.02 -37.57 6.39
N THR A 208 9.43 -38.48 5.62
CA THR A 208 9.78 -39.92 5.63
C THR A 208 11.17 -40.20 5.04
N ARG A 209 11.63 -39.38 4.09
CA ARG A 209 12.93 -39.49 3.43
C ARG A 209 13.93 -38.41 3.87
N ALA A 210 13.66 -37.75 5.00
CA ALA A 210 14.53 -36.71 5.54
C ALA A 210 15.91 -37.23 6.02
N ARG A 211 16.05 -38.55 6.25
CA ARG A 211 17.28 -39.16 6.77
C ARG A 211 18.24 -39.69 5.69
N ASP A 212 17.77 -39.81 4.45
CA ASP A 212 18.54 -40.45 3.38
C ASP A 212 19.60 -39.52 2.74
N TYR A 213 19.62 -38.24 3.12
CA TYR A 213 20.54 -37.24 2.57
C TYR A 213 21.32 -36.53 3.70
N ASP A 214 22.61 -36.84 3.78
CA ASP A 214 23.54 -36.36 4.82
C ASP A 214 24.01 -34.90 4.58
N ALA A 215 23.85 -34.38 3.36
CA ALA A 215 24.23 -33.01 2.99
C ALA A 215 22.99 -32.14 2.67
N MET A 216 22.17 -31.85 3.68
CA MET A 216 21.04 -30.93 3.53
C MET A 216 21.46 -29.48 3.82
N GLY A 217 21.05 -28.55 2.95
CA GLY A 217 21.17 -27.13 3.25
C GLY A 217 20.17 -26.71 4.35
N PRO A 218 20.51 -25.69 5.17
CA PRO A 218 19.66 -25.20 6.26
C PRO A 218 18.28 -24.65 5.80
N GLU A 219 18.10 -24.46 4.48
CA GLU A 219 16.90 -23.93 3.83
C GLU A 219 15.88 -25.01 3.39
N THR A 220 16.15 -26.30 3.63
CA THR A 220 15.26 -27.37 3.16
C THR A 220 13.96 -27.43 3.96
N LYS A 221 12.85 -26.98 3.35
CA LYS A 221 11.51 -27.06 3.94
C LYS A 221 10.99 -28.50 3.90
N PHE A 222 10.63 -29.03 5.07
CA PHE A 222 9.98 -30.34 5.18
C PHE A 222 8.45 -30.19 5.17
N VAL A 223 7.79 -31.01 4.36
CA VAL A 223 6.34 -31.01 4.14
C VAL A 223 5.84 -32.43 4.32
N GLN A 224 4.62 -32.59 4.85
CA GLN A 224 3.99 -33.90 4.97
C GLN A 224 3.57 -34.44 3.60
N CYS A 225 3.43 -35.77 3.49
CA CYS A 225 2.86 -36.39 2.31
C CYS A 225 1.42 -35.87 2.11
N PRO A 226 1.06 -35.37 0.92
CA PRO A 226 -0.31 -34.93 0.67
C PRO A 226 -1.30 -36.10 0.82
N GLU A 227 -2.47 -35.81 1.40
CA GLU A 227 -3.56 -36.77 1.58
C GLU A 227 -4.60 -36.67 0.45
N GLY A 228 -5.35 -37.75 0.23
CA GLY A 228 -6.42 -37.81 -0.77
C GLY A 228 -5.95 -38.15 -2.18
N GLU A 229 -6.77 -37.78 -3.16
CA GLU A 229 -6.50 -38.04 -4.58
C GLU A 229 -5.30 -37.24 -5.09
N LEU A 230 -4.48 -37.87 -5.95
CA LEU A 230 -3.32 -37.24 -6.60
C LEU A 230 -3.71 -36.06 -7.49
N GLN A 231 -4.82 -36.19 -8.23
CA GLN A 231 -5.32 -35.17 -9.14
C GLN A 231 -6.48 -34.43 -8.47
N LYS A 232 -6.29 -33.13 -8.23
CA LYS A 232 -7.29 -32.26 -7.61
C LYS A 232 -7.67 -31.14 -8.56
N ARG A 233 -8.96 -30.81 -8.62
CA ARG A 233 -9.43 -29.58 -9.26
C ARG A 233 -9.38 -28.46 -8.25
N LYS A 234 -8.64 -27.39 -8.58
CA LYS A 234 -8.51 -26.21 -7.73
C LYS A 234 -8.98 -24.99 -8.50
N GLU A 235 -9.99 -24.33 -7.96
CA GLU A 235 -10.37 -23.00 -8.40
C GLU A 235 -9.36 -22.00 -7.84
N VAL A 236 -8.67 -21.29 -8.74
CA VAL A 236 -7.75 -20.22 -8.38
C VAL A 236 -8.39 -18.91 -8.80
N VAL A 237 -8.61 -18.03 -7.82
CA VAL A 237 -9.10 -16.69 -8.08
C VAL A 237 -7.92 -15.76 -8.22
N HIS A 238 -7.82 -15.10 -9.38
CA HIS A 238 -6.82 -14.09 -9.64
C HIS A 238 -7.49 -12.72 -9.66
N THR A 239 -7.02 -11.81 -8.81
CA THR A 239 -7.43 -10.40 -8.85
C THR A 239 -6.36 -9.61 -9.59
N VAL A 240 -6.74 -8.96 -10.69
CA VAL A 240 -5.85 -8.13 -11.52
C VAL A 240 -6.52 -6.78 -11.74
N SER A 241 -5.77 -5.69 -11.71
CA SER A 241 -6.32 -4.36 -12.00
C SER A 241 -6.48 -4.12 -13.50
N LEU A 242 -7.42 -3.26 -13.91
CA LEU A 242 -7.57 -2.87 -15.31
C LEU A 242 -6.29 -2.27 -15.89
N HIS A 243 -5.56 -1.50 -15.08
CA HIS A 243 -4.29 -0.91 -15.51
C HIS A 243 -3.21 -1.96 -15.82
N GLU A 244 -3.11 -3.03 -15.02
CA GLU A 244 -2.16 -4.11 -15.31
C GLU A 244 -2.48 -4.79 -16.65
N ILE A 245 -3.76 -5.01 -16.93
CA ILE A 245 -4.20 -5.57 -18.22
C ILE A 245 -3.85 -4.62 -19.36
N ASP A 246 -4.04 -3.31 -19.20
CA ASP A 246 -3.66 -2.30 -20.20
C ASP A 246 -2.17 -2.36 -20.54
N VAL A 247 -1.31 -2.33 -19.52
CA VAL A 247 0.15 -2.27 -19.71
C VAL A 247 0.64 -3.56 -20.38
N ILE A 248 0.14 -4.72 -19.94
CA ILE A 248 0.51 -6.03 -20.51
C ILE A 248 0.12 -6.11 -21.99
N ASN A 249 -1.05 -5.63 -22.36
CA ASN A 249 -1.53 -5.69 -23.75
C ASN A 249 -1.01 -4.55 -24.64
N SER A 250 -0.46 -3.49 -24.04
CA SER A 250 0.09 -2.36 -24.81
C SER A 250 1.42 -2.67 -25.47
N ARG A 251 2.26 -3.57 -24.93
CA ARG A 251 3.64 -3.80 -25.40
C ARG A 251 4.06 -5.27 -25.23
N GLN A 252 4.93 -5.78 -26.11
CA GLN A 252 5.42 -7.18 -26.09
C GLN A 252 6.15 -7.57 -24.79
N GLN A 253 6.70 -6.60 -24.04
CA GLN A 253 7.29 -6.79 -22.70
C GLN A 253 6.59 -5.92 -21.64
N GLY A 254 5.29 -5.69 -21.78
CA GLY A 254 4.50 -4.85 -20.87
C GLY A 254 4.59 -5.30 -19.40
N PHE A 255 4.74 -6.59 -19.13
CA PHE A 255 4.91 -7.10 -17.77
C PHE A 255 6.14 -6.50 -17.07
N LEU A 256 7.27 -6.32 -17.76
CA LEU A 256 8.47 -5.75 -17.15
C LEU A 256 8.29 -4.25 -16.83
N ALA A 257 7.51 -3.55 -17.66
CA ALA A 257 7.19 -2.14 -17.46
C ALA A 257 6.39 -1.88 -16.16
N LEU A 258 5.57 -2.85 -15.72
CA LEU A 258 4.89 -2.78 -14.43
C LEU A 258 5.88 -2.73 -13.24
N PHE A 259 7.06 -3.35 -13.38
CA PHE A 259 8.08 -3.34 -12.33
C PHE A 259 9.05 -2.17 -12.46
N SER A 260 9.35 -1.72 -13.68
CA SER A 260 10.26 -0.59 -13.89
C SER A 260 9.58 0.77 -13.70
N GLY A 261 8.25 0.83 -13.74
CA GLY A 261 7.49 2.09 -13.71
C GLY A 261 7.47 2.84 -15.05
N ASP A 262 8.16 2.32 -16.07
CA ASP A 262 8.21 2.89 -17.42
C ASP A 262 7.03 2.41 -18.28
N THR A 263 5.82 2.68 -17.80
CA THR A 263 4.59 2.30 -18.52
C THR A 263 4.33 3.21 -19.72
N GLY A 264 4.79 4.47 -19.65
CA GLY A 264 4.48 5.52 -20.62
C GLY A 264 2.98 5.79 -20.77
N GLU A 265 2.61 6.51 -21.81
CA GLU A 265 1.20 6.75 -22.14
C GLU A 265 0.60 5.57 -22.93
N ILE A 266 -0.57 5.12 -22.50
CA ILE A 266 -1.29 4.00 -23.14
C ILE A 266 -2.33 4.53 -24.11
N ARG A 267 -2.35 4.00 -25.33
CA ARG A 267 -3.31 4.38 -26.36
C ARG A 267 -4.74 4.04 -25.95
N SER A 268 -5.68 4.94 -26.23
CA SER A 268 -7.12 4.74 -25.95
C SER A 268 -7.69 3.49 -26.64
N GLU A 269 -7.27 3.21 -27.89
CA GLU A 269 -7.71 2.03 -28.64
C GLU A 269 -7.49 0.72 -27.88
N VAL A 270 -6.38 0.60 -27.15
CA VAL A 270 -6.07 -0.59 -26.34
C VAL A 270 -7.02 -0.67 -25.15
N ARG A 271 -7.30 0.47 -24.50
CA ARG A 271 -8.24 0.54 -23.36
C ARG A 271 -9.66 0.19 -23.79
N ASP A 272 -10.10 0.68 -24.95
CA ASP A 272 -11.43 0.41 -25.48
C ASP A 272 -11.59 -1.08 -25.81
N GLN A 273 -10.59 -1.69 -26.45
CA GLN A 273 -10.57 -3.13 -26.70
C GLN A 273 -10.61 -3.95 -25.40
N ILE A 274 -9.89 -3.53 -24.37
CA ILE A 274 -9.89 -4.19 -23.07
C ILE A 274 -11.24 -4.04 -22.38
N ASN A 275 -11.83 -2.84 -22.41
CA ASN A 275 -13.14 -2.60 -21.82
C ASN A 275 -14.22 -3.49 -22.46
N THR A 276 -14.20 -3.65 -23.79
CA THR A 276 -15.11 -4.57 -24.49
C THR A 276 -14.90 -6.02 -24.04
N LYS A 277 -13.65 -6.50 -23.98
CA LYS A 277 -13.35 -7.87 -23.53
C LYS A 277 -13.74 -8.12 -22.07
N VAL A 278 -13.55 -7.13 -21.20
CA VAL A 278 -13.93 -7.23 -19.79
C VAL A 278 -15.44 -7.26 -19.64
N ALA A 279 -16.17 -6.49 -20.46
CA ALA A 279 -17.63 -6.56 -20.53
C ALA A 279 -18.10 -7.94 -21.00
N GLU A 280 -17.49 -8.51 -22.06
CA GLU A 280 -17.76 -9.87 -22.52
C GLU A 280 -17.50 -10.92 -21.42
N TRP A 281 -16.36 -10.84 -20.72
CA TRP A 281 -16.06 -11.78 -19.62
C TRP A 281 -17.03 -11.66 -18.45
N LYS A 282 -17.55 -10.46 -18.20
CA LYS A 282 -18.60 -10.23 -17.19
C LYS A 282 -19.92 -10.85 -17.63
N GLU A 283 -20.33 -10.68 -18.88
CA GLU A 283 -21.55 -11.27 -19.44
C GLU A 283 -21.49 -12.80 -19.49
N GLU A 284 -20.32 -13.37 -19.81
CA GLU A 284 -20.07 -14.81 -19.78
C GLU A 284 -19.93 -15.39 -18.36
N GLY A 285 -19.86 -14.55 -17.33
CA GLY A 285 -19.66 -14.97 -15.94
C GLY A 285 -18.26 -15.52 -15.63
N LYS A 286 -17.27 -15.30 -16.52
CA LYS A 286 -15.87 -15.71 -16.31
C LYS A 286 -15.10 -14.75 -15.41
N ALA A 287 -15.54 -13.50 -15.34
CA ALA A 287 -14.92 -12.46 -14.54
C ALA A 287 -15.94 -11.64 -13.76
N GLU A 288 -15.55 -11.20 -12.57
CA GLU A 288 -16.31 -10.29 -11.72
C GLU A 288 -15.53 -8.98 -11.55
N ILE A 289 -16.18 -7.85 -11.83
CA ILE A 289 -15.58 -6.53 -11.64
C ILE A 289 -15.76 -6.12 -10.17
N VAL A 290 -14.66 -5.78 -9.52
CA VAL A 290 -14.61 -5.32 -8.14
C VAL A 290 -14.28 -3.82 -8.15
N PRO A 291 -15.26 -2.93 -7.90
CA PRO A 291 -15.00 -1.51 -7.76
C PRO A 291 -14.18 -1.29 -6.49
N GLY A 292 -13.00 -0.70 -6.65
CA GLY A 292 -12.13 -0.35 -5.54
C GLY A 292 -12.34 1.07 -5.05
N VAL A 293 -11.31 1.58 -4.37
CA VAL A 293 -11.27 2.95 -3.85
C VAL A 293 -10.03 3.66 -4.36
N LEU A 294 -10.24 4.86 -4.90
CA LEU A 294 -9.18 5.81 -5.25
C LEU A 294 -9.11 6.88 -4.18
N PHE A 295 -8.04 6.89 -3.38
CA PHE A 295 -7.76 7.92 -2.40
C PHE A 295 -6.82 8.99 -2.98
N ILE A 296 -7.25 10.25 -2.94
CA ILE A 296 -6.46 11.42 -3.37
C ILE A 296 -6.20 12.32 -2.15
N ASP A 297 -4.97 12.31 -1.63
CA ASP A 297 -4.58 13.24 -0.57
C ASP A 297 -4.25 14.62 -1.16
N GLU A 298 -4.40 15.66 -0.34
CA GLU A 298 -4.12 17.06 -0.72
C GLU A 298 -4.77 17.49 -2.05
N VAL A 299 -6.06 17.15 -2.23
CA VAL A 299 -6.78 17.38 -3.51
C VAL A 299 -6.78 18.85 -3.98
N HIS A 300 -6.64 19.80 -3.06
CA HIS A 300 -6.52 21.23 -3.35
C HIS A 300 -5.26 21.60 -4.16
N MET A 301 -4.32 20.67 -4.31
CA MET A 301 -3.14 20.81 -5.16
C MET A 301 -3.44 20.51 -6.64
N LEU A 302 -4.59 19.93 -6.97
CA LEU A 302 -5.03 19.70 -8.35
C LEU A 302 -5.48 20.99 -9.03
N ASP A 303 -5.43 20.98 -10.36
CA ASP A 303 -5.92 22.06 -11.20
C ASP A 303 -7.31 21.78 -11.78
N ILE A 304 -7.90 22.79 -12.38
CA ILE A 304 -9.25 22.73 -12.96
C ILE A 304 -9.39 21.65 -14.06
N GLU A 305 -8.32 21.34 -14.80
CA GLU A 305 -8.33 20.30 -15.83
C GLU A 305 -8.44 18.90 -15.19
N CYS A 306 -7.70 18.66 -14.10
CA CYS A 306 -7.81 17.43 -13.32
C CYS A 306 -9.23 17.24 -12.76
N PHE A 307 -9.83 18.30 -12.21
CA PHE A 307 -11.21 18.24 -11.69
C PHE A 307 -12.24 17.98 -12.79
N SER A 308 -12.07 18.60 -13.96
CA SER A 308 -12.94 18.36 -15.11
C SER A 308 -12.85 16.92 -15.60
N PHE A 309 -11.64 16.34 -15.60
CA PHE A 309 -11.42 14.92 -15.90
C PHE A 309 -12.11 14.00 -14.88
N ILE A 310 -11.92 14.27 -13.58
CA ILE A 310 -12.54 13.49 -12.49
C ILE A 310 -14.07 13.52 -12.61
N ASN A 311 -14.66 14.69 -12.89
CA ASN A 311 -16.11 14.82 -13.05
C ASN A 311 -16.66 13.93 -14.17
N ARG A 312 -15.96 13.85 -15.30
CA ARG A 312 -16.33 12.94 -16.39
C ARG A 312 -16.10 11.47 -16.02
N ALA A 313 -14.96 11.15 -15.42
CA ALA A 313 -14.61 9.77 -15.06
C ALA A 313 -15.54 9.18 -13.99
N LEU A 314 -16.15 10.01 -13.14
CA LEU A 314 -17.16 9.59 -12.16
C LEU A 314 -18.51 9.22 -12.81
N GLU A 315 -18.75 9.57 -14.08
CA GLU A 315 -19.97 9.19 -14.79
C GLU A 315 -19.89 7.79 -15.41
N ASP A 316 -18.69 7.19 -15.45
CA ASP A 316 -18.50 5.84 -15.99
C ASP A 316 -19.10 4.76 -15.05
N ASP A 317 -19.76 3.76 -15.63
CA ASP A 317 -20.45 2.68 -14.89
C ASP A 317 -19.54 1.87 -13.96
N PHE A 318 -18.25 1.80 -14.29
CA PHE A 318 -17.23 1.06 -13.52
C PHE A 318 -16.34 1.97 -12.68
N ALA A 319 -16.72 3.24 -12.51
CA ALA A 319 -15.93 4.20 -11.76
C ALA A 319 -15.77 3.76 -10.28
N PRO A 320 -14.53 3.72 -9.76
CA PRO A 320 -14.27 3.42 -8.36
C PRO A 320 -14.83 4.52 -7.46
N ILE A 321 -14.97 4.23 -6.17
CA ILE A 321 -15.33 5.27 -5.21
C ILE A 321 -14.11 6.16 -4.98
N VAL A 322 -14.26 7.46 -5.25
CA VAL A 322 -13.17 8.44 -5.11
C VAL A 322 -13.27 9.10 -3.75
N VAL A 323 -12.27 8.89 -2.90
CA VAL A 323 -12.14 9.53 -1.58
C VAL A 323 -11.05 10.59 -1.66
N MET A 324 -11.40 11.84 -1.45
CA MET A 324 -10.48 12.97 -1.50
C MET A 324 -10.25 13.52 -0.10
N ALA A 325 -9.05 14.01 0.19
CA ALA A 325 -8.76 14.71 1.44
C ALA A 325 -8.27 16.13 1.20
N THR A 326 -8.73 17.06 2.03
CA THR A 326 -8.29 18.46 2.02
C THR A 326 -8.13 19.00 3.43
N ASN A 327 -7.08 19.79 3.62
CA ASN A 327 -6.82 20.55 4.84
C ASN A 327 -7.10 22.05 4.67
N ARG A 328 -7.52 22.50 3.48
CA ARG A 328 -7.80 23.91 3.18
C ARG A 328 -9.29 24.22 3.33
N GLY A 329 -9.58 25.40 3.90
CA GLY A 329 -10.93 25.94 4.07
C GLY A 329 -11.44 26.62 2.80
N VAL A 330 -10.94 27.82 2.50
CA VAL A 330 -11.20 28.52 1.23
C VAL A 330 -9.85 28.72 0.54
N SER A 331 -9.71 28.24 -0.69
CA SER A 331 -8.47 28.32 -1.45
C SER A 331 -8.78 28.68 -2.90
N GLN A 332 -7.82 29.27 -3.58
CA GLN A 332 -7.91 29.44 -5.03
C GLN A 332 -7.82 28.07 -5.71
N THR A 333 -8.74 27.79 -6.63
CA THR A 333 -8.62 26.59 -7.49
C THR A 333 -7.49 26.85 -8.48
N ARG A 334 -6.48 25.97 -8.52
CA ARG A 334 -5.33 26.16 -9.41
C ARG A 334 -5.76 26.16 -10.88
N GLY A 335 -5.17 27.05 -11.67
CA GLY A 335 -5.58 27.29 -13.06
C GLY A 335 -6.74 28.28 -13.23
N THR A 336 -7.30 28.81 -12.14
CA THR A 336 -8.39 29.80 -12.18
C THR A 336 -8.04 31.02 -11.33
N SER A 337 -8.78 32.12 -11.48
CA SER A 337 -8.62 33.35 -10.68
C SER A 337 -9.57 33.42 -9.47
N TYR A 338 -10.53 32.50 -9.36
CA TYR A 338 -11.54 32.55 -8.29
C TYR A 338 -11.17 31.64 -7.11
N LYS A 339 -11.72 31.98 -5.94
CA LYS A 339 -11.61 31.16 -4.72
C LYS A 339 -12.83 30.27 -4.59
N SER A 340 -12.61 29.04 -4.15
CA SER A 340 -13.64 28.03 -3.93
C SER A 340 -13.50 27.42 -2.53
N PRO A 341 -14.59 26.89 -1.95
CA PRO A 341 -14.50 26.04 -0.78
C PRO A 341 -13.56 24.87 -1.07
N HIS A 342 -12.67 24.58 -0.14
CA HIS A 342 -11.69 23.49 -0.20
C HIS A 342 -10.68 23.54 -1.35
N GLY A 343 -10.71 24.58 -2.20
CA GLY A 343 -9.95 24.61 -3.44
C GLY A 343 -10.51 23.68 -4.52
N VAL A 344 -11.76 23.24 -4.37
CA VAL A 344 -12.44 22.31 -5.28
C VAL A 344 -13.56 23.06 -6.02
N PRO A 345 -13.70 22.85 -7.35
CA PRO A 345 -14.81 23.40 -8.12
C PRO A 345 -16.20 23.03 -7.56
N MET A 346 -17.16 23.96 -7.65
CA MET A 346 -18.50 23.79 -7.07
C MET A 346 -19.28 22.62 -7.67
N ASP A 347 -19.08 22.35 -8.96
CA ASP A 347 -19.67 21.23 -9.70
C ASP A 347 -19.26 19.87 -9.13
N LEU A 348 -17.98 19.69 -8.77
CA LEU A 348 -17.53 18.46 -8.10
C LEU A 348 -17.97 18.43 -6.63
N LEU A 349 -18.00 19.58 -5.95
CA LEU A 349 -18.47 19.67 -4.56
C LEU A 349 -19.93 19.25 -4.42
N ASP A 350 -20.81 19.71 -5.31
CA ASP A 350 -22.24 19.38 -5.32
C ASP A 350 -22.49 17.88 -5.57
N ARG A 351 -21.57 17.21 -6.26
CA ARG A 351 -21.59 15.75 -6.48
C ARG A 351 -20.94 14.95 -5.34
N SER A 352 -20.21 15.62 -4.44
CA SER A 352 -19.42 14.97 -3.40
C SER A 352 -20.12 14.94 -2.04
N ILE A 353 -19.90 13.87 -1.28
CA ILE A 353 -20.34 13.77 0.12
C ILE A 353 -19.21 14.27 1.02
N ILE A 354 -19.45 15.31 1.81
CA ILE A 354 -18.43 15.89 2.68
C ILE A 354 -18.48 15.27 4.08
N ILE A 355 -17.36 14.70 4.53
CA ILE A 355 -17.13 14.22 5.89
C ILE A 355 -16.20 15.19 6.59
N HIS A 356 -16.67 15.78 7.69
CA HIS A 356 -15.86 16.69 8.50
C HIS A 356 -15.18 15.95 9.65
N THR A 357 -13.90 16.25 9.85
CA THR A 357 -13.11 15.84 11.02
C THR A 357 -12.95 17.01 11.98
N SER A 358 -12.93 16.74 13.28
CA SER A 358 -12.77 17.75 14.34
C SER A 358 -11.38 17.69 14.96
N ASN A 359 -11.01 18.72 15.73
CA ASN A 359 -9.81 18.65 16.56
C ASN A 359 -9.98 17.60 17.66
N TYR A 360 -8.88 16.96 18.04
CA TYR A 360 -8.85 16.00 19.15
C TYR A 360 -8.81 16.70 20.50
N SER A 361 -9.45 16.08 21.49
CA SER A 361 -9.36 16.44 22.91
C SER A 361 -8.02 16.00 23.52
N ALA A 362 -7.69 16.51 24.71
CA ALA A 362 -6.46 16.15 25.43
C ALA A 362 -6.34 14.64 25.66
N ASP A 363 -7.44 14.01 26.06
CA ASP A 363 -7.49 12.59 26.38
C ASP A 363 -7.34 11.72 25.13
N GLU A 364 -7.94 12.15 24.01
CA GLU A 364 -7.73 11.50 22.71
C GLU A 364 -6.27 11.63 22.25
N VAL A 365 -5.67 12.83 22.33
CA VAL A 365 -4.25 13.05 21.97
C VAL A 365 -3.35 12.15 22.82
N ARG A 366 -3.57 12.10 24.13
CA ARG A 366 -2.81 11.23 25.05
C ARG A 366 -2.90 9.77 24.64
N THR A 367 -4.11 9.29 24.33
CA THR A 367 -4.36 7.91 23.92
C THR A 367 -3.69 7.60 22.58
N ILE A 368 -3.76 8.51 21.62
CA ILE A 368 -3.10 8.36 20.31
C ILE A 368 -1.57 8.27 20.49
N LEU A 369 -0.98 9.17 21.27
CA LEU A 369 0.46 9.14 21.54
C LEU A 369 0.89 7.86 22.29
N SER A 370 0.04 7.35 23.18
CA SER A 370 0.29 6.07 23.85
C SER A 370 0.27 4.90 22.86
N ILE A 371 -0.68 4.86 21.92
CA ILE A 371 -0.73 3.81 20.89
C ILE A 371 0.50 3.91 19.99
N ARG A 372 0.91 5.13 19.60
CA ARG A 372 2.12 5.37 18.80
C ARG A 372 3.39 4.93 19.53
N ALA A 373 3.51 5.21 20.82
CA ALA A 373 4.64 4.76 21.62
C ALA A 373 4.70 3.22 21.68
N ASN A 374 3.56 2.56 21.86
CA ASN A 374 3.50 1.09 21.85
C ASN A 374 3.88 0.49 20.48
N GLU A 375 3.42 1.10 19.38
CA GLU A 375 3.77 0.70 18.02
C GLU A 375 5.26 0.87 17.72
N GLU A 376 5.89 1.90 18.29
CA GLU A 376 7.32 2.16 18.18
C GLU A 376 8.16 1.40 19.22
N GLU A 377 7.53 0.57 20.06
CA GLU A 377 8.16 -0.15 21.17
C GLU A 377 8.94 0.78 22.14
N VAL A 378 8.38 1.97 22.41
CA VAL A 378 8.96 2.99 23.28
C VAL A 378 8.26 3.04 24.63
N GLU A 379 9.01 2.78 25.71
CA GLU A 379 8.52 2.89 27.07
C GLU A 379 8.56 4.35 27.57
N LEU A 380 7.40 5.00 27.65
CA LEU A 380 7.23 6.37 28.15
C LEU A 380 6.82 6.38 29.63
N THR A 381 7.47 7.23 30.43
CA THR A 381 6.97 7.54 31.78
C THR A 381 5.67 8.36 31.73
N ALA A 382 4.82 8.26 32.76
CA ALA A 382 3.55 8.99 32.81
C ALA A 382 3.71 10.50 32.68
N ASP A 383 4.76 11.06 33.28
CA ASP A 383 5.10 12.49 33.21
C ASP A 383 5.58 12.90 31.82
N ALA A 384 6.38 12.05 31.16
CA ALA A 384 6.81 12.29 29.78
C ALA A 384 5.62 12.28 28.81
N LEU A 385 4.69 11.33 28.96
CA LEU A 385 3.47 11.27 28.16
C LEU A 385 2.56 12.48 28.39
N ALA A 386 2.43 12.96 29.64
CA ALA A 386 1.67 14.17 29.95
C ALA A 386 2.28 15.42 29.28
N LEU A 387 3.62 15.55 29.29
CA LEU A 387 4.32 16.64 28.61
C LEU A 387 4.14 16.56 27.09
N LEU A 388 4.30 15.38 26.49
CA LEU A 388 4.07 15.17 25.06
C LEU A 388 2.63 15.49 24.65
N THR A 389 1.65 15.14 25.49
CA THR A 389 0.24 15.47 25.26
C THR A 389 0.04 16.98 25.22
N LYS A 390 0.61 17.71 26.19
CA LYS A 390 0.54 19.18 26.21
C LYS A 390 1.19 19.79 24.96
N ILE A 391 2.38 19.32 24.57
CA ILE A 391 3.05 19.75 23.33
C ILE A 391 2.15 19.49 22.11
N GLY A 392 1.52 18.31 22.02
CA GLY A 392 0.63 17.93 20.93
C GLY A 392 -0.62 18.81 20.81
N GLN A 393 -1.12 19.36 21.92
CA GLN A 393 -2.24 20.31 21.92
C GLN A 393 -1.83 21.73 21.52
N GLU A 394 -0.66 22.19 21.98
CA GLU A 394 -0.17 23.54 21.69
C GLU A 394 0.41 23.67 20.27
N THR A 395 0.91 22.57 19.70
CA THR A 395 1.56 22.55 18.37
C THR A 395 0.79 21.66 17.39
N SER A 396 1.25 20.43 17.16
CA SER A 396 0.57 19.44 16.32
C SER A 396 0.85 18.02 16.78
N LEU A 397 -0.12 17.13 16.56
CA LEU A 397 0.02 15.69 16.84
C LEU A 397 1.20 15.07 16.07
N ARG A 398 1.47 15.53 14.84
CA ARG A 398 2.60 15.05 14.03
C ARG A 398 3.94 15.39 14.68
N TYR A 399 4.09 16.63 15.15
CA TYR A 399 5.31 17.06 15.84
C TYR A 399 5.50 16.27 17.14
N ALA A 400 4.45 16.14 17.97
CA ALA A 400 4.50 15.35 19.20
C ALA A 400 4.83 13.86 18.94
N SER A 401 4.28 13.26 17.89
CA SER A 401 4.61 11.87 17.51
C SER A 401 6.08 11.74 17.10
N ASN A 402 6.61 12.66 16.30
CA ASN A 402 8.03 12.64 15.92
C ASN A 402 8.95 12.77 17.14
N LEU A 403 8.52 13.56 18.16
CA LEU A 403 9.27 13.70 19.40
C LEU A 403 9.41 12.39 20.18
N ILE A 404 8.51 11.42 20.03
CA ILE A 404 8.62 10.10 20.68
C ILE A 404 9.91 9.41 20.24
N SER A 405 10.11 9.28 18.92
CA SER A 405 11.26 8.57 18.36
C SER A 405 12.59 9.26 18.69
N VAL A 406 12.68 10.60 18.62
CA VAL A 406 13.92 11.31 19.01
C VAL A 406 14.16 11.29 20.53
N SER A 407 13.11 11.33 21.35
CA SER A 407 13.25 11.21 22.81
C SER A 407 13.79 9.84 23.21
N GLN A 408 13.39 8.77 22.51
CA GLN A 408 13.95 7.43 22.69
C GLN A 408 15.45 7.39 22.38
N GLN A 409 15.89 8.05 21.31
CA GLN A 409 17.33 8.12 20.98
C GLN A 409 18.13 8.91 22.02
N ILE A 410 17.55 9.98 22.58
CA ILE A 410 18.17 10.75 23.66
C ILE A 410 18.28 9.92 24.94
N ALA A 411 17.22 9.18 25.31
CA ALA A 411 17.23 8.28 26.46
C ALA A 411 18.25 7.15 26.28
N SER A 412 18.29 6.53 25.10
CA SER A 412 19.27 5.50 24.73
C SER A 412 20.72 6.01 24.83
N LYS A 413 20.98 7.27 24.42
CA LYS A 413 22.29 7.91 24.60
C LYS A 413 22.69 8.06 26.08
N ARG A 414 21.73 8.25 26.98
CA ARG A 414 21.92 8.25 28.44
C ARG A 414 22.01 6.83 29.03
N ARG A 415 21.82 5.79 28.21
CA ARG A 415 21.69 4.37 28.61
C ARG A 415 20.46 4.13 29.51
N SER A 416 19.40 4.89 29.30
CA SER A 416 18.08 4.63 29.89
C SER A 416 17.22 3.87 28.89
N ALA A 417 16.50 2.85 29.37
CA ALA A 417 15.48 2.16 28.57
C ALA A 417 14.18 2.96 28.47
N ASN A 418 13.85 3.70 29.53
CA ASN A 418 12.64 4.51 29.64
C ASN A 418 12.89 5.96 29.23
N VAL A 419 11.94 6.53 28.51
CA VAL A 419 11.91 7.95 28.18
C VAL A 419 11.36 8.74 29.36
N GLU A 420 12.21 9.60 29.92
CA GLU A 420 11.87 10.48 31.01
C GLU A 420 11.53 11.89 30.51
N LEU A 421 10.96 12.70 31.40
CA LEU A 421 10.59 14.09 31.13
C LEU A 421 11.79 14.95 30.67
N VAL A 422 13.00 14.65 31.16
CA VAL A 422 14.24 15.35 30.77
C VAL A 422 14.57 15.11 29.28
N ASP A 423 14.31 13.91 28.79
CA ASP A 423 14.61 13.51 27.41
C ASP A 423 13.66 14.25 26.44
N VAL A 424 12.37 14.32 26.78
CA VAL A 424 11.36 15.08 26.02
C VAL A 424 11.65 16.58 26.02
N LYS A 425 12.01 17.16 27.17
CA LYS A 425 12.41 18.58 27.25
C LYS A 425 13.61 18.87 26.35
N ARG A 426 14.61 18.00 26.38
CA ARG A 426 15.80 18.13 25.54
C ARG A 426 15.44 18.02 24.04
N ALA A 427 14.57 17.08 23.67
CA ALA A 427 14.08 16.95 22.30
C ALA A 427 13.37 18.23 21.85
N TYR A 428 12.49 18.79 22.68
CA TYR A 428 11.74 20.01 22.39
C TYR A 428 12.64 21.26 22.26
N THR A 429 13.76 21.31 22.97
CA THR A 429 14.77 22.39 22.82
C THR A 429 15.57 22.25 21.52
N LEU A 430 15.91 21.03 21.13
CA LEU A 430 16.74 20.78 19.94
C LEU A 430 15.95 20.90 18.63
N PHE A 431 14.72 20.43 18.62
CA PHE A 431 13.87 20.40 17.42
C PHE A 431 12.75 21.41 17.58
N LEU A 432 12.76 22.47 16.77
CA LEU A 432 11.69 23.47 16.76
C LEU A 432 10.46 22.95 16.01
N ASP A 433 9.27 23.31 16.46
CA ASP A 433 8.04 23.18 15.66
C ASP A 433 7.92 24.33 14.65
N ALA A 434 6.93 24.23 13.77
CA ALA A 434 6.75 25.18 12.68
C ALA A 434 6.53 26.62 13.18
N ASP A 435 5.72 26.82 14.22
CA ASP A 435 5.38 28.16 14.70
C ASP A 435 6.59 28.83 15.37
N ARG A 436 7.33 28.09 16.22
CA ARG A 436 8.61 28.58 16.77
C ARG A 436 9.65 28.82 15.69
N SER A 437 9.70 28.01 14.64
CA SER A 437 10.60 28.22 13.51
C SER A 437 10.26 29.50 12.74
N VAL A 438 8.96 29.78 12.51
CA VAL A 438 8.52 31.02 11.85
C VAL A 438 8.84 32.24 12.71
N GLN A 439 8.64 32.16 14.03
CA GLN A 439 9.04 33.23 14.96
C GLN A 439 10.54 33.49 14.89
N PHE A 440 11.36 32.44 14.90
CA PHE A 440 12.82 32.57 14.78
C PHE A 440 13.22 33.26 13.47
N VAL A 441 12.64 32.86 12.33
CA VAL A 441 12.91 33.51 11.04
C VAL A 441 12.47 34.98 11.04
N THR A 442 11.36 35.28 11.71
CA THR A 442 10.83 36.65 11.81
C THR A 442 11.72 37.54 12.68
N GLU A 443 12.18 37.05 13.83
CA GLU A 443 13.09 37.78 14.73
C GLU A 443 14.45 38.05 14.08
N TYR A 444 14.94 37.10 13.28
CA TYR A 444 16.22 37.21 12.58
C TYR A 444 16.06 37.54 11.09
N SER A 445 14.95 38.17 10.68
CA SER A 445 14.62 38.42 9.27
C SER A 445 15.77 39.08 8.49
N ASN A 446 16.49 40.00 9.13
CA ASN A 446 17.61 40.74 8.53
C ASN A 446 18.81 39.84 8.16
N LYS A 447 18.94 38.67 8.79
CA LYS A 447 19.97 37.68 8.49
C LYS A 447 19.55 36.68 7.40
N PHE A 448 18.26 36.63 7.08
CA PHE A 448 17.73 35.84 5.98
C PHE A 448 17.62 36.70 4.72
N ILE A 449 17.59 36.04 3.57
CA ILE A 449 17.43 36.70 2.28
C ILE A 449 15.97 37.11 2.15
N ASP A 450 15.71 38.40 1.90
CA ASP A 450 14.37 38.91 1.64
C ASP A 450 13.92 38.60 0.20
N ASP A 451 12.65 38.91 -0.11
CA ASP A 451 12.07 38.68 -1.44
C ASP A 451 12.80 39.45 -2.58
N ASN A 452 13.57 40.48 -2.23
CA ASN A 452 14.36 41.28 -3.17
C ASN A 452 15.81 40.79 -3.30
N GLY A 453 16.18 39.71 -2.60
CA GLY A 453 17.54 39.17 -2.60
C GLY A 453 18.50 39.87 -1.64
N ASN A 454 18.03 40.77 -0.77
CA ASN A 454 18.87 41.47 0.20
C ASN A 454 19.08 40.63 1.45
N VAL A 455 20.28 40.67 2.02
CA VAL A 455 20.62 40.04 3.30
C VAL A 455 21.72 40.82 4.01
N MET A 456 21.61 41.00 5.32
CA MET A 456 22.70 41.58 6.12
C MET A 456 23.70 40.49 6.54
N LEU A 457 24.74 40.32 5.72
CA LEU A 457 25.88 39.42 6.00
C LEU A 457 26.85 40.08 6.99
N GLY A 458 26.45 40.15 8.26
CA GLY A 458 27.32 40.60 9.35
C GLY A 458 27.58 42.11 9.37
N SER A 459 27.63 42.66 10.58
CA SER A 459 28.16 44.01 10.82
C SER A 459 29.62 44.06 10.36
N ASN A 460 29.99 45.06 9.55
CA ASN A 460 31.35 45.57 9.57
C ASN A 460 31.67 45.98 11.02
N GLY A 461 32.36 45.11 11.74
CA GLY A 461 32.81 45.38 13.10
C GLY A 461 33.72 46.59 13.09
N LYS A 462 33.23 47.72 13.59
CA LYS A 462 34.11 48.68 14.25
C LYS A 462 34.58 47.99 15.52
N ALA A 463 35.88 47.73 15.60
CA ALA A 463 36.54 47.34 16.82
C ALA A 463 36.27 48.43 17.88
N GLU A 464 35.41 48.14 18.85
CA GLU A 464 35.42 48.86 20.12
C GLU A 464 36.55 48.27 20.96
N ASP A 465 37.54 49.14 21.20
CA ASP A 465 38.71 48.97 22.04
C ASP A 465 38.27 48.73 23.49
N ASP A 466 37.98 47.49 23.85
CA ASP A 466 37.80 47.09 25.25
C ASP A 466 39.18 46.88 25.88
N LYS A 467 39.87 47.99 26.13
CA LYS A 467 41.10 48.01 26.93
C LYS A 467 40.75 47.62 28.36
N MET A 468 41.17 46.41 28.74
CA MET A 468 41.34 46.01 30.13
C MET A 468 42.10 47.10 30.90
N GLN A 469 41.44 47.76 31.85
CA GLN A 469 42.11 48.45 32.95
C GLN A 469 42.28 47.44 34.08
N THR A 470 43.50 46.93 34.21
CA THR A 470 44.06 46.47 35.47
C THR A 470 44.66 47.67 36.19
N ASP A 471 44.11 48.01 37.35
CA ASP A 471 44.85 48.17 38.61
C ASP A 471 43.86 48.13 39.78
#